data_AF-A0A957MD84-F1
#
_entry.id   AF-A0A957MD84-F1
#
_cell.length_a   1.000
_cell.length_b   1.000
_cell.length_c   1.000
_cell.angle_alpha   90.00
_cell.angle_beta   90.00
_cell.angle_gamma   90.00
#
_symmetry.space_group_name_H-M   'P 1'
#
loop_
_entity.id
_entity.type
_entity.pdbx_description
1 polymer ?
#
loop_
_entity_poly.entity_id
_entity_poly.type
_entity_poly.pdbx_seq_one_letter_code
_entity_poly.pdbx_strand_id
1 'polypeptide(L)'
;MSVTIAFSVNTDDGAPIVPATARWTLTDIAGNVINGREDVVIAVPESSNEIVLTDDDLVSHDDGDGYRRIVVNGTYATNDGESQPFSEEIEFSIEGRVN
;
A
#
# COMPACT_ATOMS: atom_id res chain seq x y z
N MET A 1 -5.24 -10.71 7.88
CA MET A 1 -6.11 -9.94 6.96
C MET A 1 -5.36 -9.76 5.66
N SER A 2 -6.02 -9.64 4.52
CA SER A 2 -5.36 -9.18 3.30
C SER A 2 -6.04 -7.94 2.75
N VAL A 3 -5.22 -7.04 2.23
CA VAL A 3 -5.63 -5.82 1.55
C VAL A 3 -5.21 -5.96 0.11
N THR A 4 -6.17 -5.95 -0.80
CA THR A 4 -5.89 -5.94 -2.24
C THR A 4 -5.68 -4.51 -2.69
N ILE A 5 -4.52 -4.23 -3.28
CA ILE A 5 -4.23 -2.95 -3.92
C ILE A 5 -4.32 -3.15 -5.42
N ALA A 6 -5.23 -2.42 -6.05
CA ALA A 6 -5.35 -2.36 -7.50
C ALA A 6 -4.67 -1.08 -8.00
N PHE A 7 -3.74 -1.23 -8.94
CA PHE A 7 -3.14 -0.09 -9.63
C PHE A 7 -4.04 0.27 -10.82
N SER A 8 -4.80 1.35 -10.68
CA SER A 8 -5.54 1.95 -11.78
C SER A 8 -4.99 3.35 -12.03
N VAL A 9 -4.38 3.55 -13.20
CA VAL A 9 -4.14 4.91 -13.70
C VAL A 9 -5.33 5.26 -14.58
N ASN A 10 -5.91 6.44 -14.39
CA ASN A 10 -6.87 7.00 -15.33
C ASN A 10 -6.08 7.46 -16.58
N THR A 11 -5.68 6.52 -17.42
CA THR A 11 -5.34 6.82 -18.80
C THR A 11 -6.64 7.09 -19.56
N ASP A 12 -6.58 7.85 -20.65
CA ASP A 12 -7.77 8.18 -21.47
C ASP A 12 -8.51 6.94 -22.01
N ASP A 13 -7.90 5.75 -21.91
CA ASP A 13 -8.45 4.45 -22.31
C ASP A 13 -8.85 3.52 -21.15
N GLY A 14 -8.61 3.91 -19.89
CA GLY A 14 -8.97 3.12 -18.70
C GLY A 14 -8.24 1.78 -18.56
N ALA A 15 -7.11 1.59 -19.24
CA ALA A 15 -6.33 0.36 -19.15
C ALA A 15 -5.53 0.30 -17.84
N PRO A 16 -5.54 -0.83 -17.10
CA PRO A 16 -4.69 -0.98 -15.92
C PRO A 16 -3.22 -0.94 -16.31
N ILE A 17 -2.42 -0.17 -15.58
CA ILE A 17 -0.98 -0.09 -15.77
C ILE A 17 -0.30 -1.07 -14.80
N VAL A 18 0.69 -1.81 -15.31
CA VAL A 18 1.58 -2.63 -14.49
C VAL A 18 2.78 -1.77 -14.07
N PRO A 19 3.02 -1.56 -12.76
CA PRO A 19 4.19 -0.83 -12.29
C PRO A 19 5.50 -1.52 -12.71
N ALA A 20 6.53 -0.74 -12.99
CA ALA A 20 7.89 -1.24 -13.14
C ALA A 20 8.52 -1.55 -11.78
N THR A 21 8.20 -0.74 -10.77
CA THR A 21 8.57 -0.96 -9.37
C THR A 21 7.40 -0.62 -8.47
N ALA A 22 7.27 -1.33 -7.35
CA ALA A 22 6.33 -0.98 -6.30
C ALA A 22 6.88 -1.43 -4.93
N ARG A 23 6.73 -0.55 -3.95
CA ARG A 23 7.09 -0.79 -2.55
C ARG A 23 6.01 -0.23 -1.66
N TRP A 24 5.86 -0.79 -0.47
CA TRP A 24 4.86 -0.33 0.49
C TRP A 24 5.41 -0.19 1.90
N THR A 25 4.85 0.77 2.62
CA THR A 25 5.11 1.02 4.04
C THR A 25 3.79 1.00 4.79
N LEU A 26 3.75 0.36 5.96
CA LEU A 26 2.61 0.42 6.88
C LEU A 26 2.92 1.37 8.03
N THR A 27 2.04 2.35 8.24
CA THR A 27 2.14 3.31 9.34
C THR A 27 0.82 3.46 10.10
N ASP A 28 0.88 4.12 11.25
CA ASP A 28 -0.29 4.80 11.85
C ASP A 28 -0.57 6.14 11.14
N ILE A 29 -1.60 6.89 11.58
CA ILE A 29 -1.91 8.22 10.99
C ILE A 29 -0.84 9.28 11.28
N ALA A 30 -0.03 9.08 12.31
CA ALA A 30 1.07 9.96 12.69
C ALA A 30 2.34 9.70 11.84
N GLY A 31 2.34 8.63 11.03
CA GLY A 31 3.44 8.24 10.16
C GLY A 31 4.47 7.32 10.82
N ASN A 32 4.19 6.77 12.01
CA ASN A 32 5.09 5.82 12.65
C ASN A 32 5.00 4.47 11.96
N VAL A 33 6.14 3.89 11.58
CA VAL A 33 6.21 2.56 10.95
C VAL A 33 5.76 1.48 11.92
N ILE A 34 4.89 0.60 11.44
CA ILE A 34 4.34 -0.51 12.22
C ILE A 34 5.10 -1.80 11.88
N ASN A 35 5.50 -2.53 12.92
CA ASN A 35 6.09 -3.87 12.81
C ASN A 35 7.26 -3.99 11.81
N GLY A 36 8.06 -2.92 11.66
CA GLY A 36 9.20 -2.88 10.73
C GLY A 36 8.81 -2.98 9.25
N ARG A 37 7.54 -2.74 8.89
CA ARG A 37 7.03 -2.73 7.51
C ARG A 37 7.38 -1.42 6.81
N GLU A 38 8.67 -1.15 6.67
CA GLU A 38 9.19 0.00 5.91
C GLU A 38 9.74 -0.47 4.57
N ASP A 39 9.33 0.20 3.49
CA ASP A 39 9.86 0.00 2.13
C ASP A 39 9.85 -1.46 1.64
N VAL A 40 8.78 -2.19 1.96
CA VAL A 40 8.62 -3.61 1.63
C VAL A 40 8.42 -3.75 0.11
N VAL A 41 9.33 -4.49 -0.54
CA VAL A 41 9.34 -4.67 -2.00
C VAL A 41 8.23 -5.60 -2.47
N ILE A 42 7.46 -5.16 -3.47
CA ILE A 42 6.62 -6.04 -4.29
C ILE A 42 7.51 -6.63 -5.38
N ALA A 43 7.92 -7.89 -5.22
CA ALA A 43 8.93 -8.51 -6.08
C ALA A 43 8.50 -8.64 -7.54
N VAL A 44 7.20 -8.84 -7.77
CA VAL A 44 6.58 -8.90 -9.11
C VAL A 44 5.35 -7.99 -9.09
N PRO A 45 5.49 -6.70 -9.44
CA PRO A 45 4.34 -5.83 -9.56
C PRO A 45 3.42 -6.32 -10.68
N GLU A 46 2.13 -6.30 -10.40
CA GLU A 46 1.06 -6.65 -11.34
C GLU A 46 0.06 -5.49 -11.38
N SER A 47 -0.95 -5.54 -12.24
CA SER A 47 -2.04 -4.55 -12.23
C SER A 47 -2.83 -4.54 -10.91
N SER A 48 -2.74 -5.64 -10.16
CA SER A 48 -3.27 -5.77 -8.81
C SER A 48 -2.35 -6.65 -7.98
N ASN A 49 -1.97 -6.21 -6.79
CA ASN A 49 -1.17 -6.98 -5.86
C ASN A 49 -1.89 -7.10 -4.51
N GLU A 50 -1.77 -8.26 -3.89
CA GLU A 50 -2.29 -8.49 -2.55
C GLU A 50 -1.20 -8.19 -1.51
N ILE A 51 -1.51 -7.34 -0.54
CA ILE A 51 -0.68 -7.11 0.65
C ILE A 51 -1.29 -7.89 1.81
N VAL A 52 -0.49 -8.80 2.35
CA VAL A 52 -0.89 -9.63 3.48
C VAL A 52 -0.43 -8.99 4.78
N LEU A 53 -1.42 -8.64 5.62
CA LEU A 53 -1.20 -8.11 6.96
C LEU A 53 -1.43 -9.21 8.01
N THR A 54 -0.47 -9.34 8.90
CA THR A 54 -0.45 -10.31 10.00
C THR A 54 -1.00 -9.70 11.27
N ASP A 55 -1.25 -10.52 12.30
CA ASP A 55 -1.83 -10.04 13.57
C ASP A 55 -0.99 -8.91 14.19
N ASP A 56 0.34 -8.99 14.15
CA ASP A 56 1.25 -7.96 14.66
C ASP A 56 1.12 -6.61 13.92
N ASP A 57 0.76 -6.64 12.64
CA ASP A 57 0.50 -5.43 11.84
C ASP A 57 -0.83 -4.76 12.26
N LEU A 58 -1.71 -5.50 12.91
CA LEU A 58 -3.09 -5.12 13.25
C LEU A 58 -3.31 -4.90 14.75
N VAL A 59 -2.29 -5.03 15.60
CA VAL A 59 -2.44 -4.77 17.04
C VAL A 59 -2.65 -3.28 17.27
N SER A 60 -3.78 -2.88 17.84
CA SER A 60 -3.96 -1.50 18.32
C SER A 60 -2.88 -1.19 19.35
N HIS A 61 -1.98 -0.26 19.03
CA HIS A 61 -1.03 0.25 20.00
C HIS A 61 -1.76 1.32 20.83
N ASP A 62 -1.49 1.38 22.13
CA ASP A 62 -2.15 2.31 23.09
C ASP A 62 -1.95 3.80 22.73
N ASP A 63 -1.08 4.05 21.75
CA ASP A 63 -0.58 5.29 21.20
C ASP A 63 -1.57 6.01 20.27
N GLY A 64 -2.68 5.35 19.91
CA GLY A 64 -3.90 6.04 19.48
C GLY A 64 -4.20 5.99 18.00
N ASP A 65 -5.42 5.52 17.75
CA ASP A 65 -6.40 5.91 16.72
C ASP A 65 -7.17 4.69 16.20
N GLY A 66 -6.53 3.50 16.23
CA GLY A 66 -7.08 2.30 15.64
C GLY A 66 -7.12 2.36 14.11
N TYR A 67 -6.25 3.14 13.47
CA TYR A 67 -6.12 3.22 12.03
C TYR A 67 -4.78 2.70 11.54
N ARG A 68 -4.75 2.37 10.27
CA ARG A 68 -3.58 1.95 9.51
C ARG A 68 -3.57 2.66 8.19
N ARG A 69 -2.38 3.09 7.78
CA ARG A 69 -2.13 3.63 6.47
C ARG A 69 -1.10 2.76 5.76
N ILE A 70 -1.46 2.27 4.58
CA ILE A 70 -0.51 1.68 3.64
C ILE A 70 -0.17 2.77 2.64
N VAL A 71 1.11 3.13 2.56
CA VAL A 71 1.63 4.00 1.51
C VAL A 71 2.33 3.13 0.49
N VAL A 72 1.94 3.22 -0.77
CA VAL A 72 2.56 2.51 -1.89
C VAL A 72 3.23 3.52 -2.80
N ASN A 73 4.51 3.31 -3.09
CA ASN A 73 5.26 4.14 -4.01
C ASN A 73 5.98 3.27 -5.04
N GLY A 74 6.36 3.89 -6.16
CA GLY A 74 7.03 3.17 -7.22
C GLY A 74 7.09 3.97 -8.50
N THR A 75 7.27 3.24 -9.61
CA THR A 75 7.34 3.81 -10.95
C THR A 75 6.52 2.98 -11.93
N TYR A 76 5.97 3.64 -12.94
CA TYR A 76 5.32 3.01 -14.08
C TYR A 76 5.84 3.61 -15.39
N ALA A 77 5.69 2.87 -16.49
CA ALA A 77 6.00 3.37 -17.82
C ALA A 77 4.76 4.00 -18.44
N THR A 78 4.88 5.19 -19.01
CA THR A 78 3.84 5.79 -19.84
C THR A 78 3.85 5.17 -21.24
N ASN A 79 2.81 5.44 -22.03
CA ASN A 79 2.73 5.00 -23.43
C ASN A 79 3.89 5.53 -24.29
N ASP A 80 4.49 6.66 -23.90
CA ASP A 80 5.64 7.25 -24.58
C ASP A 80 6.99 6.64 -24.13
N GLY A 81 6.96 5.66 -23.22
CA GLY A 81 8.15 4.98 -22.68
C GLY A 81 8.85 5.74 -21.55
N GLU A 82 8.27 6.84 -21.08
CA GLU A 82 8.80 7.61 -19.95
C GLU A 82 8.50 6.92 -18.62
N SER A 83 9.45 6.95 -17.68
CA SER A 83 9.22 6.45 -16.33
C SER A 83 8.65 7.55 -15.45
N GLN A 84 7.45 7.34 -14.91
CA GLN A 84 6.82 8.28 -13.99
C GLN A 84 6.70 7.68 -12.58
N PRO A 85 7.03 8.47 -11.53
CA PRO A 85 6.81 8.05 -10.17
C PRO A 85 5.32 8.11 -9.82
N PHE A 86 4.91 7.26 -8.89
CA PHE A 86 3.61 7.35 -8.24
C PHE A 86 3.74 7.18 -6.73
N SER A 87 2.77 7.72 -5.99
CA SER A 87 2.63 7.51 -4.56
C SER A 87 1.14 7.54 -4.24
N GLU A 88 0.63 6.45 -3.69
CA GLU A 88 -0.77 6.27 -3.32
C GLU A 88 -0.86 5.84 -1.86
N GLU A 89 -1.98 6.14 -1.21
CA GLU A 89 -2.22 5.74 0.17
C GLU A 89 -3.62 5.16 0.36
N ILE A 90 -3.71 4.16 1.23
CA ILE A 90 -4.96 3.56 1.67
C ILE A 90 -4.98 3.60 3.19
N GLU A 91 -6.03 4.18 3.74
CA GLU A 91 -6.28 4.20 5.17
C GLU A 91 -7.46 3.30 5.53
N PHE A 92 -7.35 2.55 6.62
CA PHE A 92 -8.43 1.73 7.15
C PHE A 92 -8.38 1.68 8.68
N SER A 93 -9.54 1.53 9.31
CA SER A 93 -9.64 1.31 10.76
C SER A 93 -9.54 -0.18 11.11
N ILE A 94 -9.01 -0.45 12.29
CA ILE A 94 -9.01 -1.72 12.99
C ILE A 94 -10.11 -1.60 14.04
N GLU A 95 -11.29 -2.14 13.74
CA GLU A 95 -12.33 -2.29 14.75
C GLU A 95 -12.02 -3.50 15.64
N GLY A 96 -12.08 -3.29 16.96
CA GLY A 96 -11.46 -4.14 17.97
C GLY A 96 -11.72 -5.64 17.85
N ARG A 97 -10.65 -6.42 18.02
CA ARG A 97 -10.76 -7.77 18.57
C ARG A 97 -11.09 -7.61 20.05
N VAL A 98 -12.32 -7.95 20.43
CA VAL A 98 -12.68 -8.14 21.84
C VAL A 98 -11.69 -9.15 22.44
N ASN A 99 -10.96 -8.72 23.48
CA ASN A 99 -10.24 -9.64 24.37
C ASN A 99 -11.23 -10.50 25.14
#